data_AF-S0FES4-F1
#
_entry.id   AF-S0FES4-F1
#
_cell.length_a   1.000
_cell.length_b   1.000
_cell.length_c   1.000
_cell.angle_alpha   90.00
_cell.angle_beta   90.00
_cell.angle_gamma   90.00
#
_symmetry.space_group_name_H-M   'P 1'
#
loop_
_entity.id
_entity.type
_entity.pdbx_description
1 polymer ?
#
loop_
_entity_poly.entity_id
_entity_poly.type
_entity_poly.pdbx_seq_one_letter_code
_entity_poly.pdbx_strand_id
1 'polypeptide(L)'
;MLEYKTVKYHIPQQGIYLYARTNEGKTEMIVLNSTDQEQTLPSEHYNALTNGRKTGTEIASGKQVDFTRNLVLPARQSLVIEF
;
A
#
# COMPACT_ATOMS: atom_id res chain seq x y z
N MET A 1 -2.98 23.91 -15.25
CA MET A 1 -3.74 22.64 -15.23
C MET A 1 -4.25 22.45 -13.81
N LEU A 2 -5.50 22.06 -13.61
CA LEU A 2 -5.99 21.70 -12.27
C LEU A 2 -5.33 20.38 -11.85
N GLU A 3 -4.61 20.40 -10.73
CA GLU A 3 -4.00 19.22 -10.12
C GLU A 3 -5.07 18.43 -9.35
N TYR A 4 -5.38 17.21 -9.80
CA TYR A 4 -6.32 16.33 -9.10
C TYR A 4 -5.56 15.36 -8.21
N LYS A 5 -5.40 15.72 -6.93
CA LYS A 5 -4.96 14.76 -5.90
C LYS A 5 -6.12 13.81 -5.61
N THR A 6 -5.95 12.54 -5.96
CA THR A 6 -6.95 11.51 -5.67
C THR A 6 -6.53 10.72 -4.44
N VAL A 7 -7.48 10.51 -3.54
CA VAL A 7 -7.29 9.73 -2.31
C VAL A 7 -8.26 8.55 -2.32
N LYS A 8 -7.74 7.34 -2.10
CA LYS A 8 -8.54 6.12 -1.89
C LYS A 8 -8.11 5.46 -0.59
N TYR A 9 -9.06 4.99 0.21
CA TYR A 9 -8.78 4.27 1.44
C TYR A 9 -9.54 2.93 1.47
N HIS A 10 -8.96 1.95 2.16
CA HIS A 10 -9.58 0.65 2.38
C HIS A 10 -9.12 0.07 3.73
N ILE A 11 -10.04 -0.56 4.46
CA ILE A 11 -9.75 -1.26 5.72
C ILE A 11 -10.01 -2.75 5.45
N PRO A 12 -8.97 -3.52 5.06
CA PRO A 12 -9.16 -4.89 4.60
C PRO A 12 -9.45 -5.88 5.73
N GLN A 13 -8.78 -5.74 6.87
CA GLN A 13 -8.87 -6.63 8.03
C GLN A 13 -8.51 -5.88 9.31
N GLN A 14 -8.97 -6.40 10.47
CA GLN A 14 -8.80 -5.82 11.81
C GLN A 14 -7.38 -5.28 12.05
N GLY A 15 -7.24 -3.95 12.03
CA GLY A 15 -6.00 -3.24 12.33
C GLY A 15 -5.06 -2.97 11.14
N ILE A 16 -5.39 -3.44 9.93
CA ILE A 16 -4.67 -3.04 8.71
C ILE A 16 -5.39 -1.86 8.05
N TYR A 17 -4.64 -0.81 7.72
CA TYR A 17 -5.13 0.37 7.01
C TYR A 17 -4.38 0.54 5.71
N LEU A 18 -5.11 0.79 4.63
CA LEU A 18 -4.54 1.13 3.33
C LEU A 18 -5.04 2.49 2.87
N TYR A 19 -4.10 3.26 2.37
CA TYR A 19 -4.33 4.57 1.80
C TYR A 19 -3.51 4.70 0.53
N ALA A 20 -4.10 5.20 -0.54
CA ALA A 20 -3.38 5.52 -1.77
C ALA A 20 -3.65 6.97 -2.14
N ARG A 21 -2.57 7.71 -2.39
CA ARG A 21 -2.61 9.05 -2.95
C ARG A 21 -1.95 9.06 -4.31
N THR A 22 -2.61 9.67 -5.28
CA THR A 22 -2.02 9.92 -6.60
C THR A 22 -1.74 11.41 -6.78
N ASN A 23 -0.54 11.73 -7.21
CA ASN A 23 -0.11 13.06 -7.63
C ASN A 23 0.72 12.96 -8.90
N GLU A 24 0.38 13.71 -9.94
CA GLU A 24 1.15 13.75 -11.20
C GLU A 24 1.42 12.35 -11.82
N GLY A 25 0.45 11.44 -11.71
CA GLY A 25 0.56 10.07 -12.23
C GLY A 25 1.35 9.09 -11.35
N LYS A 26 2.05 9.58 -10.34
CA LYS A 26 2.69 8.76 -9.31
C LYS A 26 1.69 8.43 -8.20
N THR A 27 1.66 7.18 -7.77
CA THR A 27 0.83 6.74 -6.66
C THR A 27 1.71 6.29 -5.50
N GLU A 28 1.42 6.83 -4.32
CA GLU A 28 1.99 6.40 -3.06
C GLU A 28 0.93 5.61 -2.31
N MET A 29 1.18 4.32 -2.10
CA MET A 29 0.36 3.46 -1.26
C MET A 29 1.00 3.34 0.12
N ILE A 30 0.26 3.77 1.14
CA ILE A 30 0.60 3.60 2.55
C ILE A 30 -0.17 2.40 3.09
N VAL A 31 0.56 1.47 3.69
CA VAL A 31 0.01 0.30 4.39
C VAL A 31 0.47 0.36 5.83
N LEU A 32 -0.47 0.29 6.77
CA LEU A 32 -0.19 0.34 8.20
C LEU A 32 -0.76 -0.90 8.88
N ASN A 33 0.08 -1.60 9.63
CA ASN A 33 -0.34 -2.54 10.65
C ASN A 33 -0.41 -1.84 12.00
N SER A 34 -1.62 -1.56 12.50
CA SER A 34 -1.85 -0.89 13.77
C SER A 34 -1.93 -1.87 14.96
N THR A 35 -1.63 -3.15 14.75
CA THR A 35 -1.68 -4.18 15.80
C THR A 35 -0.29 -4.46 16.37
N ASP A 36 -0.27 -5.15 17.51
CA ASP A 36 0.96 -5.63 18.17
C ASP A 36 1.39 -7.02 17.66
N GLN A 37 0.83 -7.47 16.54
CA GLN A 37 1.12 -8.78 15.96
C GLN A 37 1.49 -8.66 14.49
N GLU A 38 2.28 -9.60 13.98
CA GLU A 38 2.50 -9.72 12.54
C GLU A 38 1.18 -10.09 11.84
N GLN A 39 0.92 -9.46 10.70
CA GLN A 39 -0.25 -9.73 9.90
C GLN A 39 0.15 -9.96 8.44
N THR A 40 -0.51 -10.92 7.81
CA THR A 40 -0.41 -11.15 6.36
C THR A 40 -1.62 -10.51 5.69
N LEU A 41 -1.38 -9.58 4.79
CA LEU A 41 -2.38 -8.92 3.97
C LEU A 41 -2.46 -9.61 2.59
N PRO A 42 -3.58 -10.28 2.26
CA PRO A 42 -3.79 -10.85 0.93
C PRO A 42 -3.72 -9.78 -0.18
N SER A 43 -3.14 -10.13 -1.33
CA SER A 43 -2.95 -9.20 -2.45
C SER A 43 -4.25 -8.64 -3.03
N GLU A 44 -5.31 -9.42 -2.95
CA GLU A 44 -6.67 -9.07 -3.36
C GLU A 44 -7.16 -7.75 -2.75
N HIS A 45 -6.72 -7.42 -1.54
CA HIS A 45 -7.14 -6.21 -0.82
C HIS A 45 -6.53 -4.91 -1.36
N TYR A 46 -5.42 -4.96 -2.09
CA TYR A 46 -4.79 -3.77 -2.68
C TYR A 46 -4.71 -3.79 -4.20
N ASN A 47 -5.14 -4.87 -4.86
CA ASN A 47 -5.22 -4.93 -6.33
C ASN A 47 -6.03 -3.76 -6.93
N ALA A 48 -7.12 -3.35 -6.29
CA ALA A 48 -7.91 -2.20 -6.74
C ALA A 48 -7.19 -0.85 -6.57
N LEU A 49 -6.26 -0.76 -5.61
CA LEU A 49 -5.47 0.45 -5.33
C LEU A 49 -4.24 0.55 -6.23
N THR A 50 -3.65 -0.58 -6.62
CA THR A 50 -2.48 -0.62 -7.52
C THR A 50 -2.84 -0.38 -8.99
N ASN A 51 -4.13 -0.35 -9.33
CA ASN A 51 -4.64 -0.05 -10.68
C ASN A 51 -3.98 -0.92 -11.77
N GLY A 52 -3.76 -2.20 -11.49
CA GLY A 52 -3.16 -3.17 -12.41
C GLY A 52 -1.64 -3.17 -12.46
N ARG A 53 -0.95 -2.29 -11.71
CA ARG A 53 0.50 -2.38 -11.54
C ARG A 53 0.86 -3.64 -10.77
N LYS A 54 1.93 -4.31 -11.22
CA LYS A 54 2.40 -5.58 -10.64
C LYS A 54 3.49 -5.40 -9.59
N THR A 55 4.18 -4.26 -9.59
CA THR A 55 5.30 -4.00 -8.71
C THR A 55 5.33 -2.54 -8.27
N GLY A 56 5.94 -2.27 -7.13
CA GLY A 56 6.28 -0.92 -6.67
C GLY A 56 7.58 -0.92 -5.88
N THR A 57 8.00 0.25 -5.40
CA THR A 57 9.23 0.41 -4.61
C THR A 57 8.89 0.92 -3.22
N GLU A 58 9.30 0.18 -2.19
CA GLU A 58 9.18 0.63 -0.81
C GLU A 58 10.21 1.76 -0.57
N ILE A 59 9.74 2.93 -0.15
CA ILE A 59 10.55 4.16 -0.18
C ILE A 59 11.68 4.13 0.85
N ALA A 60 11.47 3.56 2.05
CA ALA A 60 12.47 3.64 3.11
C ALA A 60 13.69 2.75 2.87
N SER A 61 13.50 1.58 2.24
CA SER A 61 14.56 0.60 1.97
C SER A 61 14.95 0.48 0.50
N GLY A 62 14.16 1.04 -0.42
CA GLY A 62 14.34 0.89 -1.87
C GLY A 62 14.03 -0.51 -2.39
N LYS A 63 13.48 -1.41 -1.55
CA LYS A 63 13.15 -2.78 -1.96
C LYS A 63 11.96 -2.79 -2.91
N GLN A 64 12.06 -3.63 -3.94
CA GLN A 64 10.95 -3.88 -4.85
C GLN A 64 9.89 -4.75 -4.15
N VAL A 65 8.64 -4.34 -4.29
CA VAL A 65 7.46 -5.04 -3.79
C VAL A 65 6.72 -5.65 -4.96
N ASP A 66 6.40 -6.94 -4.87
CA ASP A 66 5.57 -7.68 -5.83
C ASP A 66 4.11 -7.66 -5.36
N PHE A 67 3.25 -6.95 -6.08
CA PHE A 67 1.82 -6.83 -5.75
C PHE A 67 1.00 -8.08 -6.05
N THR A 68 1.58 -9.08 -6.73
CA THR A 68 0.89 -10.35 -6.99
C THR A 68 0.95 -11.31 -5.80
N ARG A 69 1.82 -11.03 -4.81
CA ARG A 69 2.01 -11.82 -3.60
C ARG A 69 1.43 -11.11 -2.40
N ASN A 70 1.10 -11.85 -1.35
CA ASN A 70 0.67 -11.28 -0.07
C ASN A 70 1.78 -10.44 0.57
N LEU A 71 1.40 -9.37 1.27
CA LEU A 71 2.30 -8.57 2.08
C LEU A 71 2.34 -9.09 3.51
N VAL A 72 3.53 -9.32 4.04
CA VAL A 72 3.73 -9.62 5.47
C VAL A 72 4.17 -8.34 6.16
N LEU A 73 3.41 -7.92 7.17
CA LEU A 73 3.59 -6.69 7.92
C LEU A 73 3.86 -7.06 9.38
N PRO A 74 5.09 -6.88 9.90
CA PRO A 74 5.37 -7.00 11.31
C PRO A 74 4.48 -6.06 12.15
N ALA A 75 4.41 -6.37 13.45
CA ALA A 75 3.72 -5.55 14.42
C ALA A 75 4.13 -4.07 14.29
N ARG A 76 3.15 -3.17 14.30
CA ARG A 76 3.34 -1.70 14.23
C ARG A 76 4.08 -1.19 12.99
N GLN A 77 4.29 -2.01 11.95
CA GLN A 77 4.97 -1.55 10.74
C GLN A 77 4.07 -0.64 9.90
N SER A 78 4.65 0.42 9.36
CA SER A 78 4.13 1.16 8.21
C SER A 78 5.06 0.99 7.01
N LEU A 79 4.46 0.86 5.82
CA LEU A 79 5.13 0.83 4.54
C LEU A 79 4.60 1.96 3.66
N VAL A 80 5.48 2.59 2.90
CA VAL A 80 5.11 3.51 1.83
C VAL A 80 5.71 2.98 0.53
N ILE A 81 4.85 2.71 -0.45
CA ILE A 81 5.23 2.07 -1.70
C ILE A 81 4.86 3.00 -2.86
N GLU A 82 5.86 3.47 -3.62
CA GLU A 82 5.68 4.29 -4.82
C GLU A 82 5.55 3.40 -6.06
N PHE A 83 4.62 3.76 -6.95
CA PHE A 83 4.45 3.12 -8.25
C PHE A 83 3.76 4.00 -9.30
#